data_AF-M7TKG3-F1
#
_entry.id   AF-M7TKG3-F1
#
_cell.length_a   1.000
_cell.length_b   1.000
_cell.length_c   1.000
_cell.angle_alpha   90.00
_cell.angle_beta   90.00
_cell.angle_gamma   90.00
#
_symmetry.space_group_name_H-M   'P 1'
#
loop_
_entity.id
_entity.type
_entity.pdbx_description
1 polymer ?
#
loop_
_entity_poly.entity_id
_entity_poly.type
_entity_poly.pdbx_seq_one_letter_code
_entity_poly.pdbx_strand_id
1 'polypeptide(L)'
;MAIRHLQPLMSKATLEDFEAALACCILFICLENIRGRYAESLKHLQSGVSLLVSLLVPDSKRRFLASRKGRLPVALHQAISSTCQNKRNIDQIALLFSRLSLETHILTDSEVLPLITISRATPDLGQLELQSLTPIMTLDAARAELHSFEIAHDMFYQQAYSNIQSRPSHGDVQPNQQPEYFLNLFSWDEKVAYQQIYQQFWQWSARFDQYILERASFPRSSNKDLSDASKIRLLQKTWTAMLDKEPWTFSGQHFPALGVLDEFLPEVESIIKLRGPSSRPLITFSADIVPYITIAGYLTDDLALLRRIISSLKLLDRREGFWDSKDIAEIFEASIIAHADFGLDVRHNSRGILHMAKILSDMNIPSISPNNSIALLARNIEL
;
A
#
# COMPACT_ATOMS: atom_id res chain seq x y z
N MET A 1 30.56 -4.35 -1.08
CA MET A 1 31.38 -5.47 -0.57
C MET A 1 30.60 -6.79 -0.54
N ALA A 2 29.41 -6.85 0.04
CA ALA A 2 28.60 -8.08 0.10
C ALA A 2 28.13 -8.64 -1.27
N ILE A 3 27.69 -7.78 -2.21
CA ILE A 3 27.22 -8.21 -3.55
C ILE A 3 28.31 -8.98 -4.33
N ARG A 4 29.58 -8.60 -4.13
CA ARG A 4 30.74 -9.21 -4.80
C ARG A 4 31.03 -10.63 -4.30
N HIS A 5 30.59 -10.97 -3.09
CA HIS A 5 30.68 -12.32 -2.53
C HIS A 5 29.45 -13.20 -2.87
N LEU A 6 28.31 -12.59 -3.21
CA LEU A 6 27.09 -13.31 -3.62
C LEU A 6 27.13 -13.77 -5.09
N GLN A 7 27.75 -12.98 -5.98
CA GLN A 7 27.82 -13.27 -7.42
C GLN A 7 28.36 -14.68 -7.79
N PRO A 8 29.44 -15.19 -7.15
CA PRO A 8 29.96 -16.53 -7.44
C PRO A 8 29.02 -17.65 -6.95
N LEU A 9 28.35 -17.46 -5.81
CA LEU A 9 27.43 -18.44 -5.19
C LEU A 9 26.18 -18.67 -6.06
N MET A 10 25.74 -17.66 -6.81
CA MET A 10 24.52 -17.74 -7.63
C MET A 10 24.66 -18.55 -8.93
N SER A 11 25.87 -18.99 -9.30
CA SER A 11 26.11 -19.76 -10.54
C SER A 11 25.76 -21.26 -10.43
N LYS A 12 25.65 -21.80 -9.20
CA LYS A 12 25.16 -23.14 -8.85
C LYS A 12 24.34 -23.10 -7.54
N ALA A 13 23.51 -22.07 -7.39
CA ALA A 13 22.84 -21.78 -6.12
C ALA A 13 21.87 -22.88 -5.68
N THR A 14 22.03 -23.30 -4.43
CA THR A 14 21.05 -24.07 -3.68
C THR A 14 19.87 -23.18 -3.27
N LEU A 15 18.77 -23.79 -2.81
CA LEU A 15 17.63 -23.03 -2.27
C LEU A 15 18.04 -22.10 -1.12
N GLU A 16 19.00 -22.53 -0.30
CA GLU A 16 19.54 -21.76 0.83
C GLU A 16 20.30 -20.52 0.36
N ASP A 17 21.05 -20.62 -0.75
CA ASP A 17 21.74 -19.47 -1.36
C ASP A 17 20.74 -18.41 -1.84
N PHE A 18 19.60 -18.85 -2.36
CA PHE A 18 18.51 -17.96 -2.78
C PHE A 18 17.80 -17.30 -1.59
N GLU A 19 17.52 -18.05 -0.51
CA GLU A 19 16.97 -17.49 0.73
C GLU A 19 17.92 -16.45 1.34
N ALA A 20 19.22 -16.74 1.37
CA ALA A 20 20.25 -15.81 1.85
C ALA A 20 20.33 -14.54 0.99
N ALA A 21 20.24 -14.67 -0.34
CA ALA A 21 20.24 -13.53 -1.25
C ALA A 21 18.98 -12.65 -1.06
N LEU A 22 17.80 -13.25 -0.90
CA LEU A 22 16.56 -12.52 -0.62
C LEU A 22 16.61 -11.81 0.74
N ALA A 23 17.13 -12.47 1.78
CA ALA A 23 17.36 -11.84 3.08
C ALA A 23 18.33 -10.66 2.98
N CYS A 24 19.40 -10.79 2.17
CA CYS A 24 20.33 -9.70 1.90
C CYS A 24 19.65 -8.51 1.20
N CYS A 25 18.76 -8.76 0.23
CA CYS A 25 17.95 -7.71 -0.39
C CYS A 25 17.11 -6.95 0.66
N ILE A 26 16.42 -7.66 1.56
CA ILE A 26 15.65 -7.06 2.66
C ILE A 26 16.55 -6.19 3.55
N LEU A 27 17.71 -6.69 3.95
CA LEU A 27 18.65 -5.94 4.80
C LEU A 27 19.17 -4.67 4.11
N PHE A 28 19.46 -4.74 2.81
CA PHE A 28 19.88 -3.55 2.06
C PHE A 28 18.73 -2.55 1.87
N ILE A 29 17.51 -3.01 1.60
CA ILE A 29 16.31 -2.14 1.59
C ILE A 29 16.20 -1.39 2.92
N CYS A 30 16.28 -2.10 4.06
CA CYS A 30 16.27 -1.48 5.38
C CYS A 30 17.37 -0.42 5.55
N LEU A 31 18.62 -0.76 5.18
CA LEU A 31 19.77 0.13 5.31
C LEU A 31 19.62 1.39 4.45
N GLU A 32 19.18 1.23 3.20
CA GLU A 32 18.99 2.33 2.27
C GLU A 32 17.81 3.22 2.70
N ASN A 33 16.73 2.63 3.21
CA ASN A 33 15.60 3.37 3.80
C ASN A 33 16.01 4.17 5.04
N ILE A 34 16.79 3.58 5.97
CA ILE A 34 17.35 4.30 7.12
C ILE A 34 18.18 5.51 6.68
N ARG A 35 18.88 5.39 5.55
CA ARG A 35 19.73 6.44 4.99
C ARG A 35 19.00 7.43 4.09
N GLY A 36 17.69 7.25 3.86
CA GLY A 36 16.90 8.10 2.95
C GLY A 36 17.24 7.91 1.47
N ARG A 37 17.97 6.86 1.10
CA ARG A 37 18.39 6.58 -0.28
C ARG A 37 17.37 5.68 -0.96
N TYR A 38 16.16 6.20 -1.11
CA TYR A 38 15.02 5.43 -1.63
C TYR A 38 15.22 4.92 -3.06
N ALA A 39 15.97 5.62 -3.90
CA ALA A 39 16.28 5.13 -5.25
C ALA A 39 17.11 3.83 -5.23
N GLU A 40 18.07 3.69 -4.31
CA GLU A 40 18.86 2.46 -4.16
C GLU A 40 18.02 1.35 -3.49
N SER A 41 17.18 1.72 -2.53
CA SER A 41 16.23 0.80 -1.92
C SER A 41 15.28 0.18 -2.96
N LEU A 42 14.77 0.99 -3.89
CA LEU A 42 13.91 0.53 -4.98
C LEU A 42 14.63 -0.47 -5.91
N LYS A 43 15.91 -0.24 -6.23
CA LYS A 43 16.72 -1.20 -7.01
C LYS A 43 16.86 -2.54 -6.30
N HIS A 44 17.06 -2.53 -4.97
CA HIS A 44 17.12 -3.75 -4.18
C HIS A 44 15.78 -4.47 -4.12
N LEU A 45 14.67 -3.74 -4.01
CA LEU A 45 13.32 -4.29 -4.06
C LEU A 45 13.05 -4.95 -5.42
N GLN A 46 13.29 -4.25 -6.53
CA GLN A 46 13.12 -4.79 -7.88
C GLN A 46 13.97 -6.04 -8.13
N SER A 47 15.23 -6.02 -7.68
CA SER A 47 16.14 -7.17 -7.80
C SER A 47 15.66 -8.37 -6.98
N GLY A 48 15.23 -8.12 -5.73
CA GLY A 48 14.71 -9.17 -4.85
C GLY A 48 13.39 -9.76 -5.35
N VAL A 49 12.50 -8.91 -5.89
CA VAL A 49 11.27 -9.34 -6.56
C VAL A 49 11.58 -10.24 -7.74
N SER A 50 12.49 -9.82 -8.63
CA SER A 50 12.91 -10.60 -9.80
C SER A 50 13.49 -11.97 -9.42
N LEU A 51 14.28 -12.00 -8.34
CA LEU A 51 14.85 -13.22 -7.79
C LEU A 51 13.76 -14.16 -7.26
N LEU A 52 12.80 -13.63 -6.49
CA LEU A 52 11.69 -14.39 -5.95
C LEU A 52 10.80 -14.97 -7.07
N VAL A 53 10.48 -14.17 -8.09
CA VAL A 53 9.75 -14.64 -9.29
C VAL A 53 10.50 -15.78 -9.96
N SER A 54 11.82 -15.68 -10.09
CA SER A 54 12.64 -16.72 -10.72
C SER A 54 12.62 -18.05 -9.94
N LEU A 55 12.45 -18.00 -8.61
CA LEU A 55 12.33 -19.17 -7.75
C LEU A 55 10.95 -19.80 -7.77
N LEU A 56 9.91 -18.96 -7.78
CA LEU A 56 8.53 -19.41 -7.65
C LEU A 56 7.90 -19.79 -9.00
N VAL A 57 8.46 -19.31 -10.12
CA VAL A 57 7.91 -19.52 -11.46
C VAL A 57 8.84 -20.34 -12.34
N PRO A 58 8.39 -21.51 -12.86
CA PRO A 58 9.15 -22.31 -13.80
C PRO A 58 9.56 -21.55 -15.07
N ASP A 59 10.73 -21.88 -15.65
CA ASP A 59 11.29 -21.23 -16.84
C ASP A 59 10.34 -21.21 -18.06
N SER A 60 9.48 -22.23 -18.19
CA SER A 60 8.48 -22.33 -19.25
C SER A 60 7.40 -21.25 -19.12
N LYS A 61 6.97 -20.93 -17.89
CA LYS A 61 6.00 -19.87 -17.60
C LYS A 61 6.63 -18.48 -17.64
N ARG A 62 7.90 -18.33 -17.21
CA ARG A 62 8.62 -17.03 -17.25
C ARG A 62 8.72 -16.44 -18.66
N ARG A 63 8.97 -17.26 -19.68
CA ARG A 63 9.01 -16.81 -21.09
C ARG A 63 7.66 -16.32 -21.62
N PHE A 64 6.56 -16.88 -21.11
CA PHE A 64 5.20 -16.44 -21.44
C PHE A 64 4.84 -15.12 -20.75
N LEU A 65 5.33 -14.92 -19.52
CA LEU A 65 5.12 -13.70 -18.74
C LEU A 65 5.82 -12.48 -19.35
N ALA A 66 7.04 -12.65 -19.88
CA ALA A 66 7.84 -11.56 -20.47
C ALA A 66 7.20 -10.90 -21.72
N SER A 67 6.20 -11.53 -22.35
CA SER A 67 5.56 -11.00 -23.57
C SER A 67 4.33 -10.12 -23.32
N ARG A 68 3.80 -10.08 -22.08
CA ARG A 68 2.59 -9.32 -21.72
C ARG A 68 2.90 -8.20 -20.72
N LYS A 69 3.46 -7.10 -21.21
CA LYS A 69 3.48 -5.82 -20.47
C LYS A 69 2.03 -5.43 -20.15
N GLY A 70 1.65 -5.39 -18.87
CA GLY A 70 0.27 -5.06 -18.42
C GLY A 70 -0.58 -6.22 -17.88
N ARG A 71 -0.25 -7.50 -18.14
CA ARG A 71 -0.96 -8.67 -17.52
C ARG A 71 -0.06 -9.53 -16.62
N LEU A 72 1.13 -9.00 -16.35
CA LEU A 72 2.21 -9.68 -15.64
C LEU A 72 1.84 -10.05 -14.19
N PRO A 73 1.18 -9.19 -13.39
CA PRO A 73 0.82 -9.52 -12.00
C PRO A 73 -0.12 -10.72 -11.88
N VAL A 74 -1.16 -10.78 -12.74
CA VAL A 74 -2.19 -11.84 -12.72
C VAL A 74 -1.63 -13.19 -13.17
N ALA A 75 -0.86 -13.18 -14.26
CA ALA A 75 -0.26 -14.41 -14.77
C ALA A 75 0.86 -14.94 -13.85
N LEU A 76 1.53 -14.05 -13.12
CA LEU A 76 2.47 -14.39 -12.05
C LEU A 76 1.76 -15.07 -10.87
N HIS A 77 0.67 -14.48 -10.37
CA HIS A 77 -0.16 -15.05 -9.30
C HIS A 77 -0.66 -16.48 -9.63
N GLN A 78 -1.17 -16.69 -10.85
CA GLN A 78 -1.61 -18.01 -11.33
C GLN A 78 -0.46 -19.02 -11.38
N ALA A 79 0.75 -18.59 -11.78
CA ALA A 79 1.92 -19.45 -11.84
C ALA A 79 2.40 -19.86 -10.44
N ILE A 80 2.41 -18.93 -9.50
CA ILE A 80 2.83 -19.14 -8.11
C ILE A 80 1.84 -20.07 -7.38
N SER A 81 0.52 -19.83 -7.50
CA SER A 81 -0.52 -20.65 -6.86
C SER A 81 -0.48 -22.13 -7.24
N SER A 82 0.00 -22.46 -8.46
CA SER A 82 0.13 -23.83 -8.95
C SER A 82 1.37 -24.60 -8.44
N THR A 83 2.36 -23.91 -7.88
CA THR A 83 3.70 -24.45 -7.60
C THR A 83 3.95 -24.69 -6.09
N CYS A 84 3.01 -24.29 -5.22
CA CYS A 84 3.22 -24.27 -3.78
C CYS A 84 2.98 -25.64 -3.12
N GLN A 85 4.02 -26.49 -3.17
CA GLN A 85 4.21 -27.57 -2.21
C GLN A 85 5.55 -27.37 -1.48
N ASN A 86 5.48 -27.22 -0.15
CA ASN A 86 6.57 -27.32 0.84
C ASN A 86 7.73 -26.30 0.86
N LYS A 87 7.51 -24.99 1.11
CA LYS A 87 8.61 -24.02 1.44
C LYS A 87 8.24 -22.90 2.44
N ARG A 88 8.00 -23.23 3.71
CA ARG A 88 7.56 -22.28 4.77
C ARG A 88 8.43 -21.02 4.94
N ASN A 89 9.75 -21.09 4.76
CA ASN A 89 10.64 -19.92 4.94
C ASN A 89 10.51 -18.91 3.79
N ILE A 90 10.34 -19.40 2.56
CA ILE A 90 10.13 -18.55 1.39
C ILE A 90 8.78 -17.86 1.45
N ASP A 91 7.78 -18.47 2.08
CA ASP A 91 6.46 -17.86 2.26
C ASP A 91 6.54 -16.57 3.11
N GLN A 92 7.34 -16.58 4.19
CA GLN A 92 7.54 -15.40 5.04
C GLN A 92 8.31 -14.30 4.32
N ILE A 93 9.38 -14.65 3.61
CA ILE A 93 10.16 -13.70 2.81
C ILE A 93 9.29 -13.10 1.70
N ALA A 94 8.51 -13.93 1.01
CA ALA A 94 7.57 -13.50 -0.02
C ALA A 94 6.53 -12.53 0.52
N LEU A 95 6.01 -12.76 1.74
CA LEU A 95 5.08 -11.85 2.40
C LEU A 95 5.73 -10.48 2.68
N LEU A 96 6.99 -10.44 3.12
CA LEU A 96 7.71 -9.19 3.36
C LEU A 96 7.91 -8.40 2.06
N PHE A 97 8.30 -9.08 0.99
CA PHE A 97 8.41 -8.46 -0.34
C PHE A 97 7.05 -7.98 -0.87
N SER A 98 5.97 -8.75 -0.65
CA SER A 98 4.61 -8.39 -1.04
C SER A 98 4.16 -7.08 -0.39
N ARG A 99 4.35 -6.96 0.93
CA ARG A 99 4.03 -5.74 1.69
C ARG A 99 4.83 -4.55 1.20
N LEU A 100 6.15 -4.68 1.09
CA LEU A 100 6.98 -3.60 0.57
C LEU A 100 6.61 -3.19 -0.85
N SER A 101 6.33 -4.15 -1.73
CA SER A 101 5.94 -3.87 -3.12
C SER A 101 4.66 -3.06 -3.15
N LEU A 102 3.64 -3.45 -2.38
CA LEU A 102 2.37 -2.72 -2.28
C LEU A 102 2.59 -1.30 -1.74
N GLU A 103 3.33 -1.17 -0.63
CA GLU A 103 3.62 0.14 -0.01
C GLU A 103 4.44 1.05 -0.94
N THR A 104 5.32 0.49 -1.76
CA THR A 104 6.10 1.22 -2.76
C THR A 104 5.24 1.60 -3.96
N HIS A 105 4.32 0.74 -4.37
CA HIS A 105 3.35 1.01 -5.43
C HIS A 105 2.51 2.24 -5.08
N ILE A 106 1.94 2.28 -3.86
CA ILE A 106 1.16 3.42 -3.35
C ILE A 106 1.97 4.73 -3.40
N LEU A 107 3.28 4.68 -3.17
CA LEU A 107 4.13 5.88 -3.20
C LEU A 107 4.44 6.32 -4.63
N THR A 108 4.85 5.38 -5.48
CA THR A 108 5.54 5.66 -6.74
C THR A 108 4.61 5.70 -7.96
N ASP A 109 3.35 5.26 -7.82
CA ASP A 109 2.43 4.97 -8.93
C ASP A 109 3.05 4.06 -10.02
N SER A 110 4.14 3.35 -9.69
CA SER A 110 4.94 2.54 -10.62
C SER A 110 4.44 1.10 -10.62
N GLU A 111 4.59 0.38 -11.72
CA GLU A 111 4.44 -1.08 -11.78
C GLU A 111 5.55 -1.79 -10.97
N VAL A 112 5.68 -1.51 -9.67
CA VAL A 112 6.40 -2.40 -8.77
C VAL A 112 5.54 -3.63 -8.66
N LEU A 113 5.91 -4.68 -9.42
CA LEU A 113 5.23 -5.96 -9.46
C LEU A 113 4.76 -6.34 -8.05
N PRO A 114 3.43 -6.30 -7.81
CA PRO A 114 2.87 -6.82 -6.60
C PRO A 114 3.20 -8.31 -6.61
N LEU A 115 4.18 -8.71 -5.79
CA LEU A 115 4.41 -10.11 -5.53
C LEU A 115 3.23 -10.59 -4.71
N ILE A 116 2.27 -11.18 -5.39
CA ILE A 116 1.06 -11.65 -4.73
C ILE A 116 1.08 -13.16 -4.63
N THR A 117 0.96 -13.54 -3.36
CA THR A 117 0.90 -14.82 -2.66
C THR A 117 0.49 -16.04 -3.49
N ILE A 118 1.39 -17.02 -3.51
CA ILE A 118 1.35 -18.38 -2.93
C ILE A 118 0.01 -18.93 -2.34
N SER A 119 -1.10 -18.19 -2.24
CA SER A 119 -2.33 -18.67 -1.61
C SER A 119 -3.58 -18.30 -2.41
N ARG A 120 -4.00 -19.26 -3.25
CA ARG A 120 -5.40 -19.70 -3.51
C ARG A 120 -6.51 -18.68 -3.79
N ALA A 121 -6.25 -17.41 -4.04
CA ALA A 121 -7.30 -16.44 -4.29
C ALA A 121 -7.71 -16.40 -5.78
N THR A 122 -8.26 -17.49 -6.29
CA THR A 122 -9.52 -17.33 -7.02
C THR A 122 -10.59 -17.43 -5.94
N PRO A 123 -11.38 -16.38 -5.67
CA PRO A 123 -12.47 -16.48 -4.73
C PRO A 123 -13.40 -17.60 -5.18
N ASP A 124 -13.32 -18.74 -4.51
CA ASP A 124 -14.39 -19.73 -4.56
C ASP A 124 -15.58 -19.09 -3.85
N LEU A 125 -16.64 -18.83 -4.61
CA LEU A 125 -17.90 -18.26 -4.10
C LEU A 125 -18.42 -19.02 -2.87
N GLY A 126 -18.19 -20.33 -2.78
CA GLY A 126 -18.55 -21.15 -1.63
C GLY A 126 -17.64 -20.97 -0.40
N GLN A 127 -16.38 -20.55 -0.59
CA GLN A 127 -15.46 -20.27 0.51
C GLN A 127 -15.66 -18.88 1.11
N LEU A 128 -16.11 -17.89 0.33
CA LEU A 128 -16.43 -16.54 0.82
C LEU A 128 -17.53 -16.57 1.89
N GLU A 129 -18.60 -17.33 1.67
CA GLU A 129 -19.65 -17.52 2.68
C GLU A 129 -19.10 -18.23 3.94
N LEU A 130 -18.24 -19.23 3.78
CA LEU A 130 -17.66 -19.94 4.92
C LEU A 130 -16.66 -19.08 5.74
N GLN A 131 -15.85 -18.27 5.07
CA GLN A 131 -14.90 -17.34 5.70
C GLN A 131 -15.63 -16.22 6.46
N SER A 132 -16.78 -15.78 5.95
CA SER A 132 -17.62 -14.76 6.61
C SER A 132 -18.07 -15.15 8.03
N LEU A 133 -18.10 -16.46 8.33
CA LEU A 133 -18.49 -17.01 9.64
C LEU A 133 -17.32 -17.21 10.60
N THR A 134 -16.08 -17.17 10.12
CA THR A 134 -14.91 -17.42 10.97
C THR A 134 -14.52 -16.16 11.76
N PRO A 135 -14.54 -16.19 13.10
CA PRO A 135 -14.21 -15.01 13.88
C PRO A 135 -12.70 -14.73 13.85
N ILE A 136 -12.33 -13.44 13.89
CA ILE A 136 -10.93 -13.01 13.99
C ILE A 136 -10.42 -13.36 15.39
N MET A 137 -9.33 -14.12 15.46
CA MET A 137 -8.75 -14.57 16.74
C MET A 137 -7.60 -13.67 17.23
N THR A 138 -6.85 -13.06 16.30
CA THR A 138 -5.65 -12.28 16.60
C THR A 138 -5.53 -11.06 15.69
N LEU A 139 -4.82 -10.03 16.17
CA LEU A 139 -4.48 -8.86 15.34
C LEU A 139 -3.64 -9.24 14.11
N ASP A 140 -2.72 -10.21 14.24
CA ASP A 140 -1.92 -10.69 13.11
C ASP A 140 -2.79 -11.33 12.02
N ALA A 141 -3.81 -12.12 12.42
CA ALA A 141 -4.78 -12.68 11.50
C ALA A 141 -5.60 -11.58 10.82
N ALA A 142 -6.09 -10.59 11.60
CA ALA A 142 -6.81 -9.45 11.06
C ALA A 142 -5.97 -8.68 10.01
N ARG A 143 -4.70 -8.39 10.31
CA ARG A 143 -3.81 -7.67 9.39
C ARG A 143 -3.47 -8.51 8.15
N ALA A 144 -3.31 -9.83 8.29
CA ALA A 144 -3.03 -10.72 7.17
C ALA A 144 -4.23 -10.86 6.21
N GLU A 145 -5.44 -10.95 6.75
CA GLU A 145 -6.68 -10.95 5.96
C GLU A 145 -6.86 -9.61 5.24
N LEU A 146 -6.66 -8.49 5.94
CA LEU A 146 -6.70 -7.17 5.30
C LEU A 146 -5.65 -7.05 4.20
N HIS A 147 -4.39 -7.43 4.46
CA HIS A 147 -3.32 -7.43 3.44
C HIS A 147 -3.74 -8.19 2.20
N SER A 148 -4.39 -9.35 2.36
CA SER A 148 -4.89 -10.15 1.24
C SER A 148 -5.95 -9.42 0.42
N PHE A 149 -6.82 -8.64 1.07
CA PHE A 149 -7.77 -7.76 0.40
C PHE A 149 -7.06 -6.61 -0.34
N GLU A 150 -6.13 -5.90 0.28
CA GLU A 150 -5.41 -4.76 -0.35
C GLU A 150 -4.73 -5.17 -1.66
N ILE A 151 -4.14 -6.36 -1.61
CA ILE A 151 -3.50 -7.07 -2.70
C ILE A 151 -4.51 -7.45 -3.80
N ALA A 152 -5.66 -8.03 -3.44
CA ALA A 152 -6.68 -8.41 -4.41
C ALA A 152 -7.30 -7.17 -5.09
N HIS A 153 -7.53 -6.11 -4.32
CA HIS A 153 -7.99 -4.81 -4.80
C HIS A 153 -6.99 -4.20 -5.78
N ASP A 154 -5.69 -4.15 -5.42
CA ASP A 154 -4.63 -3.65 -6.30
C ASP A 154 -4.54 -4.46 -7.61
N MET A 155 -4.57 -5.79 -7.53
CA MET A 155 -4.60 -6.65 -8.73
C MET A 155 -5.80 -6.37 -9.62
N PHE A 156 -6.98 -6.26 -9.02
CA PHE A 156 -8.19 -5.95 -9.75
C PHE A 156 -8.02 -4.62 -10.47
N TYR A 157 -7.58 -3.57 -9.76
CA TYR A 157 -7.40 -2.24 -10.32
C TYR A 157 -6.38 -2.24 -11.46
N GLN A 158 -5.22 -2.87 -11.28
CA GLN A 158 -4.23 -3.01 -12.36
C GLN A 158 -4.80 -3.74 -13.59
N GLN A 159 -5.56 -4.82 -13.39
CA GLN A 159 -6.15 -5.60 -14.48
C GLN A 159 -7.27 -4.83 -15.19
N ALA A 160 -8.24 -4.34 -14.42
CA ALA A 160 -9.33 -3.47 -14.83
C ALA A 160 -8.83 -2.33 -15.73
N TYR A 161 -7.87 -1.56 -15.22
CA TYR A 161 -7.35 -0.40 -15.93
C TYR A 161 -6.47 -0.78 -17.13
N SER A 162 -5.77 -1.92 -17.10
CA SER A 162 -5.04 -2.42 -18.28
C SER A 162 -5.96 -2.80 -19.45
N ASN A 163 -7.20 -3.18 -19.15
CA ASN A 163 -8.20 -3.54 -20.16
C ASN A 163 -8.91 -2.30 -20.75
N ILE A 164 -8.91 -1.18 -20.04
CA ILE A 164 -9.47 0.10 -20.49
C ILE A 164 -8.37 0.81 -21.31
N GLN A 165 -8.47 0.76 -22.64
CA GLN A 165 -7.43 1.21 -23.60
C GLN A 165 -7.02 2.71 -23.52
N SER A 166 -7.65 3.50 -22.67
CA SER A 166 -7.29 4.89 -22.44
C SER A 166 -7.54 5.20 -20.97
N ARG A 167 -6.46 5.37 -20.20
CA ARG A 167 -6.47 5.91 -18.84
C ARG A 167 -7.30 7.20 -18.87
N PRO A 168 -8.50 7.26 -18.27
CA PRO A 168 -9.07 8.54 -17.93
C PRO A 168 -8.14 9.08 -16.85
N SER A 169 -7.37 10.11 -17.15
CA SER A 169 -6.65 10.83 -16.12
C SER A 169 -7.69 11.36 -15.12
N HIS A 170 -7.38 11.45 -13.83
CA HIS A 170 -8.29 12.13 -12.89
C HIS A 170 -8.61 13.58 -13.35
N GLY A 171 -7.76 14.17 -14.20
CA GLY A 171 -8.00 15.45 -14.88
C GLY A 171 -8.82 15.40 -16.19
N ASP A 172 -9.16 14.21 -16.71
CA ASP A 172 -10.04 14.04 -17.88
C ASP A 172 -11.52 13.90 -17.47
N VAL A 173 -11.80 13.75 -16.17
CA VAL A 173 -13.15 13.69 -15.64
C VAL A 173 -13.76 15.09 -15.71
N GLN A 174 -14.68 15.29 -16.66
CA GLN A 174 -15.49 16.50 -16.62
C GLN A 174 -16.37 16.46 -15.36
N PRO A 175 -16.58 17.58 -14.66
CA PRO A 175 -17.43 17.64 -13.46
C PRO A 175 -18.85 17.07 -13.64
N ASN A 176 -19.30 16.92 -14.89
CA ASN A 176 -20.62 16.44 -15.26
C ASN A 176 -20.66 14.96 -15.71
N GLN A 177 -19.54 14.22 -15.72
CA GLN A 177 -19.57 12.79 -16.05
C GLN A 177 -20.07 11.98 -14.85
N GLN A 178 -21.21 11.30 -15.03
CA GLN A 178 -21.78 10.46 -13.98
C GLN A 178 -20.88 9.24 -13.71
N PRO A 179 -20.69 8.83 -12.44
CA PRO A 179 -19.91 7.65 -12.05
C PRO A 179 -20.33 6.37 -12.80
N GLU A 180 -21.60 6.29 -13.19
CA GLU A 180 -22.19 5.20 -13.96
C GLU A 180 -21.54 4.98 -15.34
N TYR A 181 -20.89 6.00 -15.92
CA TYR A 181 -20.13 5.86 -17.17
C TYR A 181 -19.01 4.83 -17.02
N PHE A 182 -18.30 4.91 -15.90
CA PHE A 182 -17.19 4.01 -15.57
C PHE A 182 -17.71 2.58 -15.44
N LEU A 183 -18.85 2.36 -14.76
CA LEU A 183 -19.47 1.03 -14.66
C LEU A 183 -19.70 0.34 -16.02
N ASN A 184 -19.87 1.07 -17.12
CA ASN A 184 -20.07 0.48 -18.45
C ASN A 184 -18.76 -0.01 -19.11
N LEU A 185 -17.60 0.39 -18.61
CA LEU A 185 -16.29 -0.05 -19.09
C LEU A 185 -15.94 -1.46 -18.60
N PHE A 186 -16.59 -1.92 -17.53
CA PHE A 186 -16.36 -3.26 -16.98
C PHE A 186 -17.23 -4.32 -17.65
N SER A 187 -16.61 -5.46 -17.97
CA SER A 187 -17.31 -6.69 -18.28
C SER A 187 -18.13 -7.17 -17.08
N TRP A 188 -19.13 -8.03 -17.33
CA TRP A 188 -19.93 -8.59 -16.26
C TRP A 188 -19.09 -9.36 -15.23
N ASP A 189 -18.09 -10.11 -15.69
CA ASP A 189 -17.15 -10.84 -14.83
C ASP A 189 -16.32 -9.89 -13.94
N GLU A 190 -15.85 -8.76 -14.49
CA GLU A 190 -15.11 -7.76 -13.70
C GLU A 190 -16.01 -7.08 -12.65
N LYS A 191 -17.27 -6.82 -12.97
CA LYS A 191 -18.25 -6.30 -11.99
C LYS A 191 -18.47 -7.27 -10.84
N VAL A 192 -18.66 -8.55 -11.15
CA VAL A 192 -18.82 -9.61 -10.14
C VAL A 192 -17.56 -9.75 -9.29
N ALA A 193 -16.37 -9.73 -9.90
CA ALA A 193 -15.10 -9.81 -9.18
C ALA A 193 -14.89 -8.62 -8.22
N TYR A 194 -15.18 -7.39 -8.66
CA TYR A 194 -15.11 -6.23 -7.78
C TYR A 194 -16.11 -6.32 -6.63
N GLN A 195 -17.35 -6.73 -6.90
CA GLN A 195 -18.37 -6.89 -5.86
C GLN A 195 -17.94 -7.88 -4.79
N GLN A 196 -17.23 -8.96 -5.16
CA GLN A 196 -16.68 -9.91 -4.20
C GLN A 196 -15.57 -9.29 -3.33
N ILE A 197 -14.63 -8.57 -3.95
CA ILE A 197 -13.55 -7.86 -3.24
C ILE A 197 -14.14 -6.85 -2.25
N TYR A 198 -15.13 -6.08 -2.71
CA TYR A 198 -15.83 -5.11 -1.88
C TYR A 198 -16.56 -5.77 -0.69
N GLN A 199 -17.30 -6.86 -0.93
CA GLN A 199 -17.96 -7.63 0.12
C GLN A 199 -16.97 -8.22 1.14
N GLN A 200 -15.82 -8.72 0.67
CA GLN A 200 -14.77 -9.27 1.52
C GLN A 200 -14.27 -8.24 2.54
N PHE A 201 -14.03 -6.99 2.11
CA PHE A 201 -13.60 -5.92 3.02
C PHE A 201 -14.65 -5.64 4.09
N TRP A 202 -15.93 -5.52 3.73
CA TRP A 202 -16.97 -5.19 4.69
C TRP A 202 -17.26 -6.32 5.67
N GLN A 203 -17.21 -7.58 5.22
CA GLN A 203 -17.28 -8.73 6.10
C GLN A 203 -16.09 -8.79 7.06
N TRP A 204 -14.88 -8.53 6.57
CA TRP A 204 -13.70 -8.41 7.42
C TRP A 204 -13.84 -7.26 8.44
N SER A 205 -14.31 -6.09 8.00
CA SER A 205 -14.51 -4.89 8.81
C SER A 205 -15.47 -5.17 9.98
N ALA A 206 -16.62 -5.78 9.70
CA ALA A 206 -17.59 -6.15 10.72
C ALA A 206 -17.03 -7.18 11.74
N ARG A 207 -16.30 -8.19 11.26
CA ARG A 207 -15.63 -9.17 12.13
C ARG A 207 -14.55 -8.53 12.99
N PHE A 208 -13.82 -7.56 12.45
CA PHE A 208 -12.78 -6.84 13.18
C PHE A 208 -13.38 -5.93 14.25
N ASP A 209 -14.47 -5.23 13.95
CA ASP A 209 -15.20 -4.44 14.95
C ASP A 209 -15.70 -5.31 16.10
N GLN A 210 -16.26 -6.50 15.80
CA GLN A 210 -16.66 -7.47 16.82
C GLN A 210 -15.46 -7.92 17.67
N TYR A 211 -14.33 -8.25 17.04
CA TYR A 211 -13.10 -8.60 17.76
C TYR A 211 -12.63 -7.51 18.72
N ILE A 212 -12.69 -6.24 18.31
CA ILE A 212 -12.31 -5.10 19.16
C ILE A 212 -13.30 -4.94 20.34
N LEU A 213 -14.61 -5.10 20.12
CA LEU A 213 -15.63 -5.02 21.17
C LEU A 213 -15.46 -6.13 22.22
N GLU A 214 -15.26 -7.37 21.78
CA GLU A 214 -14.99 -8.50 22.67
C GLU A 214 -13.72 -8.27 23.48
N ARG A 215 -12.67 -7.76 22.85
CA ARG A 215 -11.40 -7.46 23.53
C ARG A 215 -11.53 -6.32 24.55
N ALA A 216 -12.32 -5.30 24.25
CA ALA A 216 -12.59 -4.20 25.18
C ALA A 216 -13.26 -4.70 26.48
N SER A 217 -13.98 -5.82 26.42
CA SER A 217 -14.61 -6.48 27.57
C SER A 217 -13.59 -7.19 28.50
N PHE A 218 -12.34 -7.38 28.06
CA PHE A 218 -11.26 -8.02 28.83
C PHE A 218 -10.00 -7.13 28.91
N PRO A 219 -9.95 -6.13 29.81
CA PRO A 219 -9.00 -5.00 29.77
C PRO A 219 -7.54 -5.30 30.18
N ARG A 220 -7.00 -6.49 29.88
CA ARG A 220 -5.61 -6.87 30.14
C ARG A 220 -4.69 -6.68 28.93
N SER A 221 -4.98 -5.74 28.04
CA SER A 221 -4.18 -5.48 26.83
C SER A 221 -2.90 -4.70 27.14
N SER A 222 -1.79 -5.10 26.51
CA SER A 222 -0.53 -4.34 26.59
C SER A 222 -0.61 -3.04 25.78
N ASN A 223 0.27 -2.06 26.05
CA ASN A 223 0.37 -0.85 25.21
C ASN A 223 0.69 -1.20 23.74
N LYS A 224 1.47 -2.27 23.52
CA LYS A 224 1.77 -2.78 22.18
C LYS A 224 0.50 -3.26 21.49
N ASP A 225 -0.31 -4.06 22.19
CA ASP A 225 -1.58 -4.57 21.69
C ASP A 225 -2.56 -3.46 21.31
N LEU A 226 -2.65 -2.42 22.15
CA LEU A 226 -3.49 -1.25 21.88
C LEU A 226 -2.99 -0.47 20.66
N SER A 227 -1.67 -0.29 20.55
CA SER A 227 -1.06 0.36 19.39
C SER A 227 -1.28 -0.43 18.11
N ASP A 228 -1.13 -1.76 18.14
CA ASP A 228 -1.35 -2.64 16.99
C ASP A 228 -2.83 -2.66 16.58
N ALA A 229 -3.77 -2.62 17.54
CA ALA A 229 -5.19 -2.47 17.26
C ALA A 229 -5.52 -1.12 16.59
N SER A 230 -4.98 -0.01 17.09
CA SER A 230 -5.16 1.31 16.48
C SER A 230 -4.58 1.38 15.06
N LYS A 231 -3.47 0.69 14.77
CA LYS A 231 -2.96 0.59 13.38
C LYS A 231 -3.95 -0.11 12.46
N ILE A 232 -4.54 -1.23 12.87
CA ILE A 232 -5.50 -1.95 12.02
C ILE A 232 -6.80 -1.13 11.85
N ARG A 233 -7.25 -0.43 12.90
CA ARG A 233 -8.36 0.53 12.79
C ARG A 233 -8.05 1.69 11.84
N LEU A 234 -6.82 2.17 11.84
CA LEU A 234 -6.36 3.18 10.91
C LEU A 234 -6.53 2.70 9.46
N LEU A 235 -6.04 1.50 9.17
CA LEU A 235 -6.15 0.86 7.86
C LEU A 235 -7.62 0.67 7.45
N GLN A 236 -8.44 0.12 8.34
CA GLN A 236 -9.89 -0.06 8.14
C GLN A 236 -10.55 1.26 7.73
N LYS A 237 -10.33 2.35 8.48
CA LYS A 237 -10.93 3.66 8.19
C LYS A 237 -10.44 4.26 6.88
N THR A 238 -9.15 4.13 6.56
CA THR A 238 -8.62 4.60 5.27
C THR A 238 -9.25 3.85 4.12
N TRP A 239 -9.37 2.52 4.20
CA TRP A 239 -10.02 1.73 3.15
C TRP A 239 -11.50 2.01 3.03
N THR A 240 -12.21 2.22 4.14
CA THR A 240 -13.60 2.68 4.11
C THR A 240 -13.72 4.00 3.35
N ALA A 241 -12.85 4.98 3.63
CA ALA A 241 -12.86 6.27 2.94
C ALA A 241 -12.48 6.17 1.45
N MET A 242 -11.52 5.30 1.10
CA MET A 242 -11.14 5.06 -0.30
C MET A 242 -12.30 4.44 -1.08
N LEU A 243 -12.93 3.38 -0.54
CA LEU A 243 -14.03 2.68 -1.19
C LEU A 243 -15.31 3.53 -1.31
N ASP A 244 -15.54 4.48 -0.39
CA ASP A 244 -16.64 5.46 -0.47
C ASP A 244 -16.44 6.44 -1.64
N LYS A 245 -15.19 6.80 -1.94
CA LYS A 245 -14.83 7.73 -3.01
C LYS A 245 -14.67 7.06 -4.38
N GLU A 246 -14.76 5.73 -4.47
CA GLU A 246 -14.56 5.04 -5.75
C GLU A 246 -15.74 5.28 -6.71
N PRO A 247 -15.48 5.63 -7.98
CA PRO A 247 -16.53 5.94 -8.96
C PRO A 247 -17.35 4.72 -9.39
N TRP A 248 -17.01 3.51 -8.92
CA TRP A 248 -17.61 2.25 -9.31
C TRP A 248 -18.55 1.65 -8.25
N THR A 249 -18.97 2.42 -7.25
CA THR A 249 -19.97 1.97 -6.27
C THR A 249 -21.25 1.55 -7.01
N PHE A 250 -21.54 0.25 -7.05
CA PHE A 250 -22.69 -0.30 -7.76
C PHE A 250 -23.99 0.19 -7.10
N SER A 251 -24.91 0.71 -7.91
CA SER A 251 -26.17 1.29 -7.44
C SER A 251 -26.94 0.34 -6.52
N GLY A 252 -27.38 0.85 -5.36
CA GLY A 252 -28.16 0.10 -4.37
C GLY A 252 -27.41 -0.36 -3.12
N GLN A 253 -26.11 -0.08 -3.00
CA GLN A 253 -25.35 -0.32 -1.77
C GLN A 253 -25.46 0.90 -0.84
N HIS A 254 -26.15 0.76 0.29
CA HIS A 254 -26.28 1.79 1.33
C HIS A 254 -25.28 1.53 2.46
N PHE A 255 -24.10 2.14 2.39
CA PHE A 255 -23.05 2.06 3.42
C PHE A 255 -22.42 3.45 3.61
N PRO A 256 -21.81 3.76 4.77
CA PRO A 256 -21.78 5.12 5.28
C PRO A 256 -20.88 6.05 4.48
N ALA A 257 -21.50 7.09 3.91
CA ALA A 257 -20.86 8.25 3.31
C ALA A 257 -20.65 9.36 4.37
N LEU A 258 -19.51 10.05 4.24
CA LEU A 258 -19.10 11.29 4.93
C LEU A 258 -18.83 11.19 6.45
N GLY A 259 -17.59 11.51 6.85
CA GLY A 259 -17.15 11.66 8.26
C GLY A 259 -16.01 10.74 8.69
N VAL A 260 -15.69 9.70 7.92
CA VAL A 260 -14.71 8.66 8.29
C VAL A 260 -13.28 9.22 8.45
N LEU A 261 -12.93 10.25 7.67
CA LEU A 261 -11.62 10.91 7.79
C LEU A 261 -11.47 11.73 9.08
N ASP A 262 -12.55 12.18 9.70
CA ASP A 262 -12.48 12.84 11.02
C ASP A 262 -12.26 11.81 12.14
N GLU A 263 -12.84 10.62 11.98
CA GLU A 263 -12.66 9.50 12.92
C GLU A 263 -11.27 8.86 12.84
N PHE A 264 -10.50 9.17 11.80
CA PHE A 264 -9.14 8.69 11.58
C PHE A 264 -8.14 9.25 12.61
N LEU A 265 -8.23 10.55 12.89
CA LEU A 265 -7.27 11.25 13.74
C LEU A 265 -7.16 10.71 15.17
N PRO A 266 -8.27 10.36 15.87
CA PRO A 266 -8.19 9.72 17.18
C PRO A 266 -7.29 8.48 17.23
N GLU A 267 -7.26 7.67 16.16
CA GLU A 267 -6.39 6.47 16.12
C GLU A 267 -4.91 6.86 15.97
N VAL A 268 -4.61 7.89 15.17
CA VAL A 268 -3.26 8.45 15.04
C VAL A 268 -2.79 9.06 16.36
N GLU A 269 -3.64 9.86 17.00
CA GLU A 269 -3.37 10.49 18.29
C GLU A 269 -3.13 9.44 19.39
N SER A 270 -3.91 8.34 19.37
CA SER A 270 -3.70 7.17 20.24
C SER A 270 -2.32 6.54 20.03
N ILE A 271 -1.91 6.30 18.77
CA ILE A 271 -0.60 5.74 18.43
C ILE A 271 0.53 6.65 18.92
N ILE A 272 0.43 7.96 18.71
CA ILE A 272 1.42 8.95 19.18
C ILE A 272 1.50 8.92 20.71
N LYS A 273 0.35 8.92 21.40
CA LYS A 273 0.28 8.92 22.86
C LYS A 273 0.87 7.65 23.48
N LEU A 274 0.56 6.48 22.93
CA LEU A 274 1.04 5.19 23.43
C LEU A 274 2.56 5.03 23.27
N ARG A 275 3.15 5.66 22.25
CA ARG A 275 4.60 5.69 22.07
C ARG A 275 5.31 6.51 23.15
N GLY A 276 4.68 7.60 23.59
CA GLY A 276 5.28 8.57 24.51
C GLY A 276 6.42 9.38 23.86
N PRO A 277 7.00 10.34 24.61
CA PRO A 277 8.10 11.15 24.12
C PRO A 277 9.36 10.28 23.91
N SER A 278 9.76 10.12 22.65
CA SER A 278 11.00 9.45 22.26
C SER A 278 11.97 10.47 21.70
N SER A 279 13.25 10.40 22.10
CA SER A 279 14.30 11.25 21.55
C SER A 279 14.87 10.73 20.22
N ARG A 280 14.37 9.60 19.72
CA ARG A 280 14.85 8.96 18.49
C ARG A 280 13.70 8.66 17.54
N PRO A 281 13.88 8.88 16.22
CA PRO A 281 12.88 8.52 15.23
C PRO A 281 12.65 7.01 15.22
N LEU A 282 11.40 6.60 15.02
CA LEU A 282 11.03 5.20 14.91
C LEU A 282 11.19 4.74 13.47
N ILE A 283 11.94 3.66 13.24
CA ILE A 283 12.14 3.10 11.91
C ILE A 283 11.54 1.71 11.87
N THR A 284 10.62 1.48 10.94
CA THR A 284 10.00 0.18 10.71
C THR A 284 10.11 -0.23 9.26
N PHE A 285 10.08 -1.55 9.06
CA PHE A 285 10.10 -2.13 7.73
C PHE A 285 8.75 -1.95 7.01
N SER A 286 7.66 -2.38 7.67
CA SER A 286 6.30 -2.22 7.18
C SER A 286 5.78 -0.81 7.41
N ALA A 287 4.96 -0.35 6.47
CA ALA A 287 4.36 0.97 6.41
C ALA A 287 2.85 0.89 6.67
N ASP A 288 2.48 0.64 7.93
CA ASP A 288 1.09 0.49 8.35
C ASP A 288 0.46 1.81 8.83
N ILE A 289 1.21 2.92 8.89
CA ILE A 289 0.72 4.20 9.45
C ILE A 289 0.88 5.35 8.47
N VAL A 290 2.11 5.67 8.06
CA VAL A 290 2.45 6.85 7.27
C VAL A 290 1.75 6.86 5.91
N PRO A 291 1.71 5.75 5.12
CA PRO A 291 1.01 5.76 3.83
C PRO A 291 -0.47 6.09 3.98
N TYR A 292 -1.13 5.53 4.99
CA TYR A 292 -2.57 5.65 5.19
C TYR A 292 -2.98 7.01 5.75
N ILE A 293 -2.14 7.63 6.58
CA ILE A 293 -2.26 9.05 6.93
C ILE A 293 -2.07 9.94 5.70
N THR A 294 -1.14 9.56 4.83
CA THR A 294 -0.89 10.31 3.60
C THR A 294 -2.11 10.25 2.68
N ILE A 295 -2.73 9.08 2.49
CA ILE A 295 -3.96 8.94 1.71
C ILE A 295 -5.07 9.81 2.31
N ALA A 296 -5.26 9.81 3.63
CA ALA A 296 -6.24 10.68 4.28
C ALA A 296 -5.97 12.19 4.02
N GLY A 297 -4.71 12.62 4.09
CA GLY A 297 -4.31 13.99 3.77
C GLY A 297 -4.44 14.36 2.30
N TYR A 298 -4.28 13.37 1.42
CA TYR A 298 -4.47 13.52 -0.03
C TYR A 298 -5.95 13.67 -0.39
N LEU A 299 -6.84 12.90 0.25
CA LEU A 299 -8.28 12.86 -0.05
C LEU A 299 -9.11 13.96 0.62
N THR A 300 -8.56 14.70 1.58
CA THR A 300 -9.33 15.72 2.32
C THR A 300 -9.35 17.08 1.64
N ASP A 301 -10.53 17.65 1.49
CA ASP A 301 -10.74 19.04 1.07
C ASP A 301 -10.74 20.04 2.24
N ASP A 302 -10.83 19.53 3.48
CA ASP A 302 -10.84 20.39 4.66
C ASP A 302 -9.41 20.79 5.05
N LEU A 303 -9.10 22.07 4.88
CA LEU A 303 -7.81 22.66 5.27
C LEU A 303 -7.52 22.52 6.77
N ALA A 304 -8.55 22.54 7.63
CA ALA A 304 -8.37 22.36 9.07
C ALA A 304 -7.94 20.91 9.38
N LEU A 305 -8.63 19.93 8.79
CA LEU A 305 -8.25 18.52 8.87
C LEU A 305 -6.84 18.27 8.30
N LEU A 306 -6.50 18.84 7.14
CA LEU A 306 -5.15 18.72 6.55
C LEU A 306 -4.06 19.26 7.49
N ARG A 307 -4.28 20.42 8.13
CA ARG A 307 -3.34 21.00 9.11
C ARG A 307 -3.16 20.11 10.34
N ARG A 308 -4.23 19.44 10.80
CA ARG A 308 -4.15 18.46 11.89
C ARG A 308 -3.35 17.24 11.45
N ILE A 309 -3.57 16.73 10.23
CA ILE A 309 -2.80 15.63 9.64
C ILE A 309 -1.30 15.97 9.58
N ILE A 310 -0.95 17.15 9.07
CA ILE A 310 0.44 17.66 9.03
C ILE A 310 1.05 17.67 10.43
N SER A 311 0.30 18.17 11.42
CA SER A 311 0.76 18.22 12.81
C SER A 311 1.01 16.82 13.37
N SER A 312 0.10 15.88 13.13
CA SER A 312 0.25 14.48 13.54
C SER A 312 1.43 13.79 12.87
N LEU A 313 1.65 14.01 11.56
CA LEU A 313 2.81 13.51 10.83
C LEU A 313 4.13 14.02 11.42
N LYS A 314 4.22 15.31 11.76
CA LYS A 314 5.40 15.88 12.42
C LYS A 314 5.66 15.27 13.80
N LEU A 315 4.60 15.01 14.57
CA LEU A 315 4.68 14.41 15.90
C LEU A 315 4.99 12.91 15.87
N LEU A 316 4.63 12.20 14.80
CA LEU A 316 4.90 10.77 14.67
C LEU A 316 6.40 10.45 14.68
N ASP A 317 7.24 11.33 14.11
CA ASP A 317 8.70 11.17 14.01
C ASP A 317 9.09 9.73 13.66
N ARG A 318 8.57 9.27 12.52
CA ARG A 318 8.58 7.87 12.09
C ARG A 318 8.89 7.74 10.61
N ARG A 319 9.68 6.71 10.29
CA ARG A 319 9.98 6.25 8.94
C ARG A 319 9.56 4.79 8.80
N GLU A 320 8.83 4.49 7.74
CA GLU A 320 8.29 3.17 7.45
C GLU A 320 8.54 2.79 6.00
N GLY A 321 9.44 1.83 5.76
CA GLY A 321 9.82 1.49 4.39
C GLY A 321 10.30 2.75 3.63
N PHE A 322 9.59 3.09 2.55
CA PHE A 322 9.84 4.25 1.69
C PHE A 322 9.15 5.55 2.16
N TRP A 323 8.46 5.51 3.30
CA TRP A 323 7.62 6.58 3.79
C TRP A 323 8.27 7.26 4.99
N ASP A 324 8.47 8.57 4.93
CA ASP A 324 8.92 9.37 6.05
C ASP A 324 7.83 10.39 6.42
N SER A 325 7.36 10.31 7.66
CA SER A 325 6.28 11.18 8.14
C SER A 325 6.60 12.67 8.03
N LYS A 326 7.86 13.07 8.23
CA LYS A 326 8.28 14.47 8.11
C LYS A 326 8.39 14.89 6.66
N ASP A 327 8.92 14.02 5.80
CA ASP A 327 8.99 14.30 4.36
C ASP A 327 7.59 14.53 3.76
N ILE A 328 6.60 13.71 4.16
CA ILE A 328 5.19 13.89 3.75
C ILE A 328 4.61 15.19 4.30
N ALA A 329 4.87 15.52 5.57
CA ALA A 329 4.39 16.76 6.16
C ALA A 329 4.88 18.00 5.40
N GLU A 330 6.16 18.02 5.02
CA GLU A 330 6.74 19.08 4.18
C GLU A 330 6.07 19.19 2.81
N ILE A 331 5.78 18.05 2.17
CA ILE A 331 5.08 17.99 0.87
C ILE A 331 3.65 18.55 0.99
N PHE A 332 2.91 18.22 2.05
CA PHE A 332 1.58 18.81 2.28
C PHE A 332 1.64 20.31 2.59
N GLU A 333 2.60 20.75 3.41
CA GLU A 333 2.80 22.18 3.67
C GLU A 333 3.11 22.95 2.38
N ALA A 334 3.96 22.39 1.53
CA ALA A 334 4.26 22.95 0.22
C ALA A 334 3.02 23.07 -0.67
N SER A 335 2.11 22.09 -0.63
CA SER A 335 0.87 22.17 -1.41
C SER A 335 -0.09 23.24 -0.91
N ILE A 336 -0.14 23.51 0.39
CA ILE A 336 -0.94 24.61 0.95
C ILE A 336 -0.37 25.95 0.48
N ILE A 337 0.96 26.10 0.49
CA ILE A 337 1.65 27.30 -0.01
C ILE A 337 1.41 27.46 -1.52
N ALA A 338 1.54 26.39 -2.30
CA ALA A 338 1.28 26.40 -3.74
C ALA A 338 -0.13 26.92 -4.07
N HIS A 339 -1.13 26.45 -3.32
CA HIS A 339 -2.50 26.90 -3.48
C HIS A 339 -2.70 28.36 -3.06
N ALA A 340 -2.13 28.78 -1.93
CA ALA A 340 -2.28 30.13 -1.41
C ALA A 340 -1.56 31.19 -2.26
N ASP A 341 -0.33 30.92 -2.69
CA ASP A 341 0.53 31.90 -3.34
C ASP A 341 0.36 31.91 -4.87
N PHE A 342 -0.03 30.77 -5.46
CA PHE A 342 -0.10 30.60 -6.92
C PHE A 342 -1.48 30.18 -7.43
N GLY A 343 -2.46 29.94 -6.56
CA GLY A 343 -3.79 29.45 -6.95
C GLY A 343 -3.76 28.04 -7.56
N LEU A 344 -2.68 27.28 -7.35
CA LEU A 344 -2.47 25.97 -7.95
C LEU A 344 -2.89 24.87 -6.98
N ASP A 345 -3.94 24.13 -7.35
CA ASP A 345 -4.33 22.94 -6.62
C ASP A 345 -3.48 21.73 -7.04
N VAL A 346 -2.27 21.64 -6.50
CA VAL A 346 -1.32 20.58 -6.87
C VAL A 346 -1.82 19.20 -6.43
N ARG A 347 -2.59 19.10 -5.34
CA ARG A 347 -3.07 17.81 -4.83
C ARG A 347 -4.01 17.15 -5.83
N HIS A 348 -5.05 17.86 -6.27
CA HIS A 348 -6.02 17.33 -7.23
C HIS A 348 -5.49 17.17 -8.66
N ASN A 349 -4.44 17.92 -9.02
CA ASN A 349 -3.81 17.82 -10.34
C ASN A 349 -2.64 16.83 -10.41
N SER A 350 -2.26 16.22 -9.28
CA SER A 350 -1.22 15.21 -9.24
C SER A 350 -1.79 13.80 -9.48
N ARG A 351 -0.91 12.85 -9.83
CA ARG A 351 -1.29 11.45 -10.04
C ARG A 351 -1.15 10.61 -8.77
N GLY A 352 -0.49 11.18 -7.76
CA GLY A 352 -0.05 10.56 -6.52
C GLY A 352 1.02 11.41 -5.86
N ILE A 353 1.49 10.98 -4.70
CA ILE A 353 2.37 11.77 -3.82
C ILE A 353 3.73 12.05 -4.45
N LEU A 354 4.30 11.10 -5.18
CA LEU A 354 5.59 11.32 -5.82
C LEU A 354 5.52 12.35 -6.95
N HIS A 355 4.44 12.33 -7.74
CA HIS A 355 4.18 13.35 -8.76
C HIS A 355 3.95 14.73 -8.13
N MET A 356 3.18 14.79 -7.04
CA MET A 356 2.98 16.01 -6.26
C MET A 356 4.33 16.56 -5.74
N ALA A 357 5.18 15.72 -5.16
CA ALA A 357 6.50 16.12 -4.67
C ALA A 357 7.39 16.66 -5.80
N LYS A 358 7.31 16.09 -7.01
CA LYS A 358 8.02 16.58 -8.20
C LYS A 358 7.56 17.97 -8.61
N ILE A 359 6.25 18.17 -8.79
CA ILE A 359 5.66 19.46 -9.16
C ILE A 359 6.09 20.55 -8.17
N LEU A 360 5.94 20.29 -6.87
CA LEU A 360 6.27 21.25 -5.81
C LEU A 360 7.78 21.53 -5.73
N SER A 361 8.60 20.52 -6.01
CA SER A 361 10.06 20.66 -6.10
C SER A 361 10.49 21.54 -7.27
N ASP A 362 9.85 21.39 -8.43
CA ASP A 362 10.16 22.15 -9.63
C ASP A 362 9.71 23.63 -9.50
N MET A 363 8.69 23.88 -8.67
CA MET A 363 8.26 25.23 -8.27
C MET A 363 9.20 25.92 -7.28
N ASN A 364 10.21 25.22 -6.74
CA ASN A 364 11.13 25.72 -5.71
C ASN A 364 10.42 26.27 -4.45
N ILE A 365 9.36 25.60 -3.99
CA ILE A 365 8.63 26.02 -2.79
C ILE A 365 9.51 25.83 -1.54
N PRO A 366 9.67 26.84 -0.67
CA PRO A 366 10.66 26.85 0.41
C PRO A 366 10.41 25.83 1.53
N SER A 367 9.25 25.18 1.58
CA SER A 367 8.88 24.24 2.65
C SER A 367 9.36 22.80 2.41
N ILE A 368 9.84 22.46 1.22
CA ILE A 368 10.43 21.13 0.96
C ILE A 368 11.93 21.19 1.23
N SER A 369 12.38 20.41 2.22
CA SER A 369 13.80 20.30 2.55
C SER A 369 14.61 19.75 1.35
N PRO A 370 15.83 20.22 1.10
CA PRO A 370 16.70 19.63 0.07
C PRO A 370 17.08 18.17 0.38
N ASN A 371 16.89 17.73 1.63
CA ASN A 371 17.14 16.36 2.08
C ASN A 371 15.86 15.51 2.16
N ASN A 372 14.72 16.04 1.72
CA ASN A 372 13.47 15.31 1.66
C ASN A 372 13.63 14.09 0.73
N SER A 373 13.61 12.89 1.30
CA SER A 373 13.99 11.66 0.60
C SER A 373 12.97 11.29 -0.47
N ILE A 374 11.69 11.62 -0.26
CA ILE A 374 10.61 11.43 -1.23
C ILE A 374 10.75 12.40 -2.40
N ALA A 375 11.03 13.68 -2.15
CA ALA A 375 11.29 14.66 -3.21
C ALA A 375 12.55 14.31 -4.03
N LEU A 376 13.61 13.83 -3.37
CA LEU A 376 14.80 13.33 -4.04
C LEU A 376 14.51 12.09 -4.90
N LEU A 377 13.66 11.17 -4.41
CA LEU A 377 13.19 10.03 -5.21
C LEU A 377 12.42 10.51 -6.45
N ALA A 378 11.52 11.49 -6.28
CA ALA A 378 10.68 12.01 -7.37
C ALA A 378 11.48 12.63 -8.52
N ARG A 379 12.64 13.22 -8.22
CA ARG A 379 13.57 13.76 -9.23
C ARG A 379 14.34 12.68 -9.98
N ASN A 380 14.57 11.53 -9.36
CA ASN A 380 15.40 10.46 -9.90
C ASN A 380 14.61 9.39 -10.67
N ILE A 381 13.28 9.41 -10.59
CA ILE A 381 12.39 8.51 -11.32
C ILE A 381 11.77 9.26 -12.49
N GLU A 382 11.85 8.68 -13.69
CA GLU A 382 11.02 9.11 -14.83
C GLU A 382 9.57 8.72 -14.52
N LEU A 383 8.70 9.71 -14.34
CA LEU A 383 7.27 9.56 -14.01
C LEU A 383 6.40 9.73 -15.26
#